data_AF-A0A2J7PCW6-F1
#
_entry.id   AF-A0A2J7PCW6-F1
#
_cell.length_a   1.000
_cell.length_b   1.000
_cell.length_c   1.000
_cell.angle_alpha   90.00
_cell.angle_beta   90.00
_cell.angle_gamma   90.00
#
_symmetry.space_group_name_H-M   'P 1'
#
loop_
_entity.id
_entity.type
_entity.pdbx_description
1 polymer ?
#
loop_
_entity_poly.entity_id
_entity_poly.type
_entity_poly.pdbx_seq_one_letter_code
_entity_poly.pdbx_strand_id
1 'polypeptide(L)'
;MKISRQPTPVTIKIDPKQLENVKCFKYLGSLLTDDGRCTCEIKSRIVMAKAAFSKKKTLFTSKFDLNLRKTLVKCNIWSMAFYRVVSWTLRAVDQKHLESFEMWCWRRMEKISWTDYVRNEEVLIRVSEQRNILHEIRKRKANWIGHILCGNCLLKEVIEGKIEGRIEVTRRRNKMLDDLGDRRGYSHLKEKALDRIKWRNCFGRDFGPVVMTDY
;
A
#
# COMPACT_ATOMS: atom_id res chain seq x y z
N MET A 1 -5.70 -1.93 -21.85
CA MET A 1 -5.69 -0.63 -21.16
C MET A 1 -4.44 0.12 -21.56
N LYS A 2 -4.54 1.32 -22.16
CA LYS A 2 -3.38 2.17 -22.45
C LYS A 2 -3.33 3.28 -21.41
N ILE A 3 -2.23 3.36 -20.68
CA ILE A 3 -1.99 4.42 -19.70
C ILE A 3 -1.00 5.39 -20.34
N SER A 4 -1.46 6.60 -20.62
CA SER A 4 -0.64 7.65 -21.23
C SER A 4 -0.86 8.98 -20.51
N ARG A 5 0.10 9.90 -20.63
CA ARG A 5 -0.07 11.28 -20.17
C ARG A 5 -1.05 12.05 -21.04
N GLN A 6 -1.11 11.70 -22.32
CA GLN A 6 -2.06 12.24 -23.27
C GLN A 6 -3.18 11.22 -23.47
N PRO A 7 -4.44 11.56 -23.15
CA PRO A 7 -5.58 10.69 -23.37
C PRO A 7 -5.78 10.53 -24.87
N THR A 8 -5.23 9.45 -25.42
CA THR A 8 -5.46 9.07 -26.80
C THR A 8 -6.45 7.90 -26.79
N PRO A 9 -7.63 8.05 -27.41
CA PRO A 9 -8.58 6.96 -27.47
C PRO A 9 -7.93 5.79 -28.20
N VAL A 10 -7.98 4.61 -27.58
CA VAL A 10 -7.50 3.38 -28.21
C VAL A 10 -8.68 2.67 -28.80
N THR A 11 -8.54 2.24 -30.05
CA THR A 11 -9.53 1.42 -30.73
C THR A 11 -9.10 -0.04 -30.58
N ILE A 12 -9.70 -0.74 -29.62
CA ILE A 12 -9.54 -2.19 -29.47
C ILE A 12 -10.83 -2.84 -29.95
N LYS A 13 -10.72 -3.75 -30.92
CA LYS A 13 -11.83 -4.56 -31.43
C LYS A 13 -11.64 -5.99 -30.92
N ILE A 14 -12.68 -6.56 -30.33
CA ILE A 14 -12.78 -7.99 -30.05
C ILE A 14 -13.95 -8.47 -30.91
N ASP A 15 -13.65 -9.34 -31.89
CA ASP A 15 -14.59 -9.76 -32.93
C ASP A 15 -15.17 -8.52 -33.69
N PRO A 16 -16.47 -8.43 -34.09
CA PRO A 16 -16.98 -7.22 -34.72
C PRO A 16 -17.27 -6.07 -33.73
N LYS A 17 -17.02 -6.25 -32.41
CA LYS A 17 -17.40 -5.28 -31.38
C LYS A 17 -16.22 -4.42 -30.94
N GLN A 18 -16.41 -3.10 -31.00
CA GLN A 18 -15.47 -2.13 -30.44
C GLN A 18 -15.66 -2.02 -28.92
N LEU A 19 -14.55 -2.08 -28.17
CA LEU A 19 -14.58 -1.86 -26.73
C LEU A 19 -14.74 -0.38 -26.38
N GLU A 20 -15.52 -0.11 -25.34
CA GLU A 20 -15.73 1.24 -24.80
C GLU A 20 -14.51 1.73 -24.02
N ASN A 21 -14.16 3.01 -24.20
CA ASN A 21 -13.13 3.67 -23.43
C ASN A 21 -13.73 4.36 -22.20
N VAL A 22 -13.51 3.77 -21.02
CA VAL A 22 -13.99 4.31 -19.74
C VAL A 22 -12.86 4.99 -18.95
N LYS A 23 -13.20 6.08 -18.25
CA LYS A 23 -12.24 6.80 -17.38
C LYS A 23 -11.92 6.04 -16.09
N CYS A 24 -12.94 5.38 -15.54
CA CYS A 24 -12.86 4.62 -14.31
C CYS A 24 -13.44 3.24 -14.55
N PHE A 25 -12.71 2.19 -14.18
CA PHE A 25 -13.16 0.81 -14.31
C PHE A 25 -12.99 0.06 -12.99
N LYS A 26 -14.01 -0.66 -12.55
CA LYS A 26 -13.94 -1.48 -11.34
C LYS A 26 -13.60 -2.92 -11.70
N TYR A 27 -12.36 -3.34 -11.43
CA TYR A 27 -11.88 -4.68 -11.70
C TYR A 27 -11.63 -5.45 -10.40
N LEU A 28 -12.32 -6.57 -10.21
CA LEU A 28 -12.19 -7.44 -9.01
C LEU A 28 -12.21 -6.63 -7.70
N GLY A 29 -13.14 -5.67 -7.65
CA GLY A 29 -13.33 -4.79 -6.51
C GLY A 29 -12.38 -3.59 -6.41
N SER A 30 -11.41 -3.41 -7.32
CA SER A 30 -10.48 -2.27 -7.33
C SER A 30 -10.80 -1.28 -8.42
N LEU A 31 -10.66 0.01 -8.11
CA LEU A 31 -10.85 1.10 -9.04
C LEU A 31 -9.56 1.36 -9.82
N LEU A 32 -9.64 1.22 -11.13
CA LEU A 32 -8.59 1.57 -12.08
C LEU A 32 -8.99 2.86 -12.79
N THR A 33 -8.09 3.83 -12.84
CA THR A 33 -8.27 5.09 -13.56
C THR A 33 -7.44 5.10 -14.84
N ASP A 34 -7.94 5.79 -15.85
CA ASP A 34 -7.26 5.99 -17.14
C ASP A 34 -5.87 6.63 -17.02
N ASP A 35 -5.69 7.51 -16.05
CA ASP A 35 -4.42 8.17 -15.74
C ASP A 35 -3.39 7.26 -15.04
N GLY A 36 -3.80 6.05 -14.61
CA GLY A 36 -2.98 5.05 -13.94
C GLY A 36 -2.60 5.41 -12.50
N ARG A 37 -3.29 6.37 -11.86
CA ARG A 37 -3.01 6.76 -10.47
C ARG A 37 -3.82 5.94 -9.48
N CYS A 38 -3.23 5.67 -8.32
CA CYS A 38 -3.89 4.85 -7.28
C CYS A 38 -4.69 5.68 -6.26
N THR A 39 -4.65 7.01 -6.33
CA THR A 39 -5.24 7.88 -5.28
C THR A 39 -6.73 7.64 -5.06
N CYS A 40 -7.53 7.47 -6.12
CA CYS A 40 -8.96 7.22 -5.98
C CYS A 40 -9.23 5.85 -5.34
N GLU A 41 -8.46 4.82 -5.70
CA GLU A 41 -8.57 3.50 -5.07
C GLU A 41 -8.17 3.54 -3.59
N ILE A 42 -7.06 4.21 -3.25
CA ILE A 42 -6.59 4.34 -1.86
C ILE A 42 -7.64 5.05 -1.01
N LYS A 43 -8.21 6.16 -1.51
CA LYS A 43 -9.29 6.88 -0.82
C LYS A 43 -10.52 5.99 -0.62
N SER A 44 -10.94 5.27 -1.67
CA SER A 44 -12.07 4.34 -1.61
C SER A 44 -11.86 3.25 -0.54
N ARG A 45 -10.66 2.67 -0.48
CA ARG A 45 -10.27 1.65 0.51
C ARG A 45 -10.24 2.18 1.93
N ILE A 46 -9.72 3.37 2.13
CA ILE A 46 -9.75 4.05 3.42
C ILE A 46 -11.21 4.26 3.87
N VAL A 47 -12.09 4.72 2.98
CA VAL A 47 -13.52 4.91 3.31
C VAL A 47 -14.18 3.58 3.67
N MET A 48 -13.95 2.51 2.89
CA MET A 48 -14.46 1.17 3.21
C MET A 48 -13.95 0.66 4.56
N ALA A 49 -12.66 0.82 4.83
CA ALA A 49 -12.04 0.41 6.10
C ALA A 49 -12.58 1.23 7.29
N LYS A 50 -12.78 2.53 7.12
CA LYS A 50 -13.43 3.40 8.13
C LYS A 50 -14.87 2.98 8.40
N ALA A 51 -15.63 2.65 7.35
CA ALA A 51 -16.99 2.15 7.49
C ALA A 51 -17.04 0.81 8.24
N ALA A 52 -16.12 -0.11 7.91
CA ALA A 52 -15.98 -1.39 8.61
C ALA A 52 -15.58 -1.21 10.08
N PHE A 53 -14.69 -0.25 10.37
CA PHE A 53 -14.34 0.11 11.74
C PHE A 53 -15.59 0.55 12.52
N SER A 54 -16.36 1.47 11.95
CA SER A 54 -17.58 2.00 12.58
C SER A 54 -18.62 0.91 12.83
N LYS A 55 -18.82 -0.04 11.89
CA LYS A 55 -19.72 -1.18 12.05
C LYS A 55 -19.34 -2.10 13.22
N LYS A 56 -18.04 -2.25 13.49
CA LYS A 56 -17.50 -3.11 14.56
C LYS A 56 -16.92 -2.30 15.73
N LYS A 57 -17.33 -1.04 15.90
CA LYS A 57 -16.74 -0.10 16.87
C LYS A 57 -16.74 -0.65 18.30
N THR A 58 -17.81 -1.33 18.69
CA THR A 58 -17.96 -1.92 20.03
C THR A 58 -16.83 -2.92 20.35
N LEU A 59 -16.43 -3.74 19.37
CA LEU A 59 -15.34 -4.71 19.52
C LEU A 59 -13.98 -4.05 19.66
N PHE A 60 -13.72 -2.98 18.91
CA PHE A 60 -12.43 -2.28 18.94
C PHE A 60 -12.28 -1.32 20.12
N THR A 61 -13.37 -1.01 20.83
CA THR A 61 -13.38 0.00 21.90
C THR A 61 -13.88 -0.55 23.24
N SER A 62 -14.00 -1.88 23.34
CA SER A 62 -14.33 -2.60 24.56
C SER A 62 -13.17 -2.56 25.57
N LYS A 63 -13.41 -3.07 26.79
CA LYS A 63 -12.39 -3.19 27.85
C LYS A 63 -11.40 -4.35 27.62
N PHE A 64 -11.25 -4.83 26.39
CA PHE A 64 -10.27 -5.86 26.07
C PHE A 64 -8.84 -5.34 26.22
N ASP A 65 -7.92 -6.28 26.44
CA ASP A 65 -6.49 -6.02 26.41
C ASP A 65 -6.10 -5.20 25.17
N LEU A 66 -5.20 -4.25 25.37
CA LEU A 66 -4.78 -3.32 24.34
C LEU A 66 -4.15 -4.06 23.15
N ASN A 67 -3.33 -5.09 23.39
CA ASN A 67 -2.70 -5.85 22.32
C ASN A 67 -3.73 -6.67 21.53
N LEU A 68 -4.75 -7.20 22.20
CA LEU A 68 -5.87 -7.87 21.53
C LEU A 68 -6.64 -6.91 20.63
N ARG A 69 -7.00 -5.72 21.13
CA ARG A 69 -7.70 -4.69 20.32
C ARG A 69 -6.87 -4.26 19.11
N LYS A 70 -5.56 -4.02 19.30
CA LYS A 70 -4.63 -3.71 18.20
C LYS A 70 -4.60 -4.82 17.16
N THR A 71 -4.46 -6.06 17.59
CA THR A 71 -4.42 -7.23 16.70
C THR A 71 -5.71 -7.35 15.91
N LEU A 72 -6.87 -7.12 16.53
CA LEU A 72 -8.17 -7.13 15.85
C LEU A 72 -8.27 -6.03 14.79
N VAL A 73 -7.81 -4.81 15.10
CA VAL A 73 -7.78 -3.69 14.15
C VAL A 73 -6.84 -4.00 12.98
N LYS A 74 -5.60 -4.45 13.24
CA LYS A 74 -4.65 -4.84 12.19
C LYS A 74 -5.20 -5.98 11.33
N CYS A 75 -5.81 -7.00 11.94
CA CYS A 75 -6.35 -8.15 11.23
C CYS A 75 -7.56 -7.77 10.34
N ASN A 76 -8.53 -7.02 10.87
CA ASN A 76 -9.78 -6.72 10.15
C ASN A 76 -9.68 -5.46 9.29
N ILE A 77 -9.16 -4.38 9.85
CA ILE A 77 -9.25 -3.04 9.25
C ILE A 77 -8.08 -2.82 8.30
N TRP A 78 -6.86 -3.22 8.68
CA TRP A 78 -5.74 -3.12 7.74
C TRP A 78 -5.85 -4.12 6.59
N SER A 79 -6.44 -5.31 6.79
CA SER A 79 -6.69 -6.23 5.66
C SER A 79 -7.62 -5.62 4.61
N MET A 80 -8.68 -4.91 5.02
CA MET A 80 -9.56 -4.19 4.09
C MET A 80 -8.86 -2.99 3.44
N ALA A 81 -8.12 -2.20 4.21
CA ALA A 81 -7.41 -1.05 3.69
C ALA A 81 -6.33 -1.46 2.68
N PHE A 82 -5.60 -2.54 2.95
CA PHE A 82 -4.47 -3.01 2.13
C PHE A 82 -4.87 -4.00 1.03
N TYR A 83 -6.15 -4.13 0.73
CA TYR A 83 -6.58 -4.98 -0.38
C TYR A 83 -5.92 -4.50 -1.68
N ARG A 84 -5.17 -5.40 -2.34
CA ARG A 84 -4.36 -5.12 -3.55
C ARG A 84 -3.35 -3.99 -3.41
N VAL A 85 -2.83 -3.76 -2.21
CA VAL A 85 -1.76 -2.79 -1.99
C VAL A 85 -0.52 -3.02 -2.86
N VAL A 86 -0.27 -4.27 -3.28
CA VAL A 86 0.87 -4.64 -4.14
C VAL A 86 0.85 -3.92 -5.49
N SER A 87 -0.33 -3.56 -6.00
CA SER A 87 -0.47 -2.86 -7.29
C SER A 87 -0.46 -1.34 -7.14
N TRP A 88 -0.33 -0.79 -5.93
CA TRP A 88 -0.34 0.66 -5.72
C TRP A 88 1.03 1.26 -5.97
N THR A 89 1.10 2.36 -6.70
CA THR A 89 2.29 3.21 -6.74
C THR A 89 2.08 4.37 -5.77
N LEU A 90 2.82 4.40 -4.66
CA LEU A 90 2.59 5.39 -3.60
C LEU A 90 3.32 6.70 -3.88
N ARG A 91 2.57 7.80 -3.95
CA ARG A 91 3.14 9.16 -3.95
C ARG A 91 3.15 9.72 -2.53
N ALA A 92 3.91 10.78 -2.30
CA ALA A 92 3.97 11.45 -0.99
C ALA A 92 2.57 11.84 -0.47
N VAL A 93 1.67 12.29 -1.34
CA VAL A 93 0.29 12.63 -0.98
C VAL A 93 -0.49 11.39 -0.52
N ASP A 94 -0.33 10.27 -1.21
CA ASP A 94 -1.00 9.02 -0.90
C ASP A 94 -0.45 8.41 0.41
N GLN A 95 0.86 8.52 0.64
CA GLN A 95 1.51 8.12 1.90
C GLN A 95 0.94 8.92 3.08
N LYS A 96 0.83 10.24 2.96
CA LYS A 96 0.24 11.10 4.00
C LYS A 96 -1.22 10.74 4.31
N HIS A 97 -2.00 10.34 3.31
CA HIS A 97 -3.37 9.86 3.53
C HIS A 97 -3.41 8.55 4.32
N LEU A 98 -2.48 7.63 4.05
CA LEU A 98 -2.37 6.35 4.77
C LEU A 98 -1.92 6.57 6.22
N GLU A 99 -0.92 7.41 6.47
CA GLU A 99 -0.49 7.77 7.83
C GLU A 99 -1.63 8.46 8.62
N SER A 100 -2.38 9.35 7.96
CA SER A 100 -3.55 9.98 8.59
C SER A 100 -4.63 8.96 8.92
N PHE A 101 -4.79 7.93 8.10
CA PHE A 101 -5.72 6.82 8.36
C PHE A 101 -5.26 5.93 9.52
N GLU A 102 -3.96 5.64 9.64
CA GLU A 102 -3.39 4.93 10.79
C GLU A 102 -3.70 5.66 12.10
N MET A 103 -3.41 6.96 12.16
CA MET A 103 -3.71 7.78 13.33
C MET A 103 -5.21 7.83 13.64
N TRP A 104 -6.06 7.87 12.60
CA TRP A 104 -7.50 7.80 12.78
C TRP A 104 -7.94 6.49 13.43
N CYS A 105 -7.40 5.34 13.00
CA CYS A 105 -7.71 4.04 13.62
C CYS A 105 -7.36 4.01 15.11
N TRP A 106 -6.16 4.48 15.46
CA TRP A 106 -5.69 4.50 16.85
C TRP A 106 -6.49 5.44 17.75
N ARG A 107 -6.76 6.66 17.29
CA ARG A 107 -7.63 7.59 18.03
C ARG A 107 -9.01 7.02 18.26
N ARG A 108 -9.61 6.36 17.25
CA ARG A 108 -10.95 5.78 17.39
C ARG A 108 -10.98 4.57 18.31
N MET A 109 -9.91 3.77 18.35
CA MET A 109 -9.75 2.63 19.27
C MET A 109 -9.68 3.10 20.73
N GLU A 110 -8.91 4.16 20.99
CA GLU A 110 -8.75 4.77 22.33
C GLU A 110 -9.83 5.80 22.69
N LYS A 111 -10.88 5.92 21.86
CA LYS A 111 -12.00 6.86 22.03
C LYS A 111 -11.58 8.33 22.18
N ILE A 112 -10.43 8.70 21.65
CA ILE A 112 -9.91 10.07 21.69
C ILE A 112 -10.73 10.94 20.72
N SER A 113 -11.34 11.99 21.26
CA SER A 113 -12.06 13.01 20.51
C SER A 113 -11.08 13.96 19.82
N TRP A 114 -11.57 14.70 18.82
CA TRP A 114 -10.80 15.80 18.26
C TRP A 114 -10.67 16.96 19.27
N THR A 115 -11.67 17.13 20.15
CA THR A 115 -11.72 18.16 21.21
C THR A 115 -10.68 17.97 22.30
N ASP A 116 -10.09 16.77 22.40
CA ASP A 116 -9.08 16.48 23.43
C ASP A 116 -7.70 17.07 23.06
N TYR A 117 -7.55 17.61 21.84
CA TYR A 117 -6.32 18.22 21.30
C TYR A 117 -5.03 17.40 21.53
N VAL A 118 -5.16 16.08 21.65
CA VAL A 118 -4.03 15.16 21.89
C VAL A 118 -3.11 15.14 20.67
N ARG A 119 -1.80 15.26 20.91
CA ARG A 119 -0.76 15.17 19.86
C ARG A 119 -0.65 13.75 19.31
N ASN A 120 -0.18 13.62 18.07
CA ASN A 120 -0.08 12.29 17.44
C ASN A 120 0.97 11.39 18.11
N GLU A 121 2.06 11.94 18.64
CA GLU A 121 3.07 11.19 19.40
C GLU A 121 2.46 10.56 20.66
N GLU A 122 1.71 11.35 21.42
CA GLU A 122 1.02 10.90 22.64
C GLU A 122 0.04 9.75 22.36
N VAL A 123 -0.69 9.79 21.24
CA VAL A 123 -1.55 8.68 20.82
C VAL A 123 -0.74 7.39 20.59
N LEU A 124 0.43 7.50 19.97
CA LEU A 124 1.30 6.35 19.69
C LEU A 124 1.92 5.77 20.97
N ILE A 125 2.26 6.62 21.94
CA ILE A 125 2.73 6.21 23.26
C ILE A 125 1.65 5.42 24.00
N ARG A 126 0.41 5.93 24.05
CA ARG A 126 -0.73 5.24 24.69
C ARG A 126 -1.05 3.89 24.07
N VAL A 127 -0.92 3.78 22.75
CA VAL A 127 -1.15 2.52 22.01
C VAL A 127 0.09 1.60 22.06
N SER A 128 1.23 2.11 22.53
CA SER A 128 2.53 1.45 22.55
C SER A 128 2.89 0.88 21.17
N GLU A 129 2.78 1.72 20.14
CA GLU A 129 2.97 1.33 18.74
C GLU A 129 3.70 2.45 17.96
N GLN A 130 4.56 2.08 17.03
CA GLN A 130 5.20 3.01 16.10
C GLN A 130 4.34 3.23 14.85
N ARG A 131 4.57 4.32 14.10
CA ARG A 131 3.96 4.46 12.76
C ARG A 131 4.49 3.35 11.85
N ASN A 132 3.63 2.40 11.53
CA ASN A 132 4.02 1.17 10.87
C ASN A 132 3.26 0.94 9.55
N ILE A 133 2.22 1.73 9.26
CA ILE A 133 1.37 1.47 8.09
C ILE A 133 2.16 1.43 6.77
N LEU A 134 3.07 2.38 6.54
CA LEU A 134 3.86 2.42 5.31
C LEU A 134 4.87 1.28 5.23
N HIS A 135 5.41 0.88 6.37
CA HIS A 135 6.35 -0.23 6.47
C HIS A 135 5.68 -1.56 6.18
N GLU A 136 4.50 -1.81 6.74
CA GLU A 136 3.69 -2.99 6.41
C GLU A 136 3.33 -3.07 4.93
N ILE A 137 3.00 -1.93 4.31
CA ILE A 137 2.77 -1.87 2.87
C ILE A 137 4.04 -2.25 2.11
N ARG A 138 5.19 -1.68 2.49
CA ARG A 138 6.48 -1.97 1.87
C ARG A 138 6.86 -3.44 2.04
N LYS A 139 6.64 -4.03 3.22
CA LYS A 139 6.85 -5.44 3.52
C LYS A 139 5.99 -6.34 2.63
N ARG A 140 4.69 -6.05 2.48
CA ARG A 140 3.79 -6.81 1.59
C ARG A 140 4.22 -6.74 0.13
N LYS A 141 4.62 -5.55 -0.33
CA LYS A 141 5.17 -5.35 -1.67
C LYS A 141 6.46 -6.13 -1.87
N ALA A 142 7.39 -6.04 -0.92
CA ALA A 142 8.64 -6.76 -0.96
C ALA A 142 8.44 -8.28 -0.96
N ASN A 143 7.52 -8.81 -0.16
CA ASN A 143 7.21 -10.24 -0.16
C ASN A 143 6.70 -10.67 -1.55
N TRP A 144 5.75 -9.93 -2.13
CA TRP A 144 5.21 -10.24 -3.45
C TRP A 144 6.25 -10.14 -4.56
N ILE A 145 7.08 -9.08 -4.55
CA ILE A 145 8.17 -8.89 -5.52
C ILE A 145 9.22 -9.98 -5.36
N GLY A 146 9.61 -10.33 -4.14
CA GLY A 146 10.53 -11.42 -3.86
C GLY A 146 10.02 -12.74 -4.43
N HIS A 147 8.73 -13.04 -4.27
CA HIS A 147 8.12 -14.22 -4.89
C HIS A 147 8.20 -14.21 -6.43
N ILE A 148 7.98 -13.06 -7.07
CA ILE A 148 8.10 -12.93 -8.54
C ILE A 148 9.53 -13.12 -9.01
N LEU A 149 10.49 -12.47 -8.36
CA LEU A 149 11.90 -12.52 -8.78
C LEU A 149 12.52 -13.91 -8.58
N CYS A 150 12.11 -14.63 -7.53
CA CYS A 150 12.53 -16.01 -7.28
C CYS A 150 11.86 -17.02 -8.22
N GLY A 151 10.62 -16.77 -8.62
CA GLY A 151 9.89 -17.65 -9.54
C GLY A 151 10.38 -17.53 -10.98
N ASN A 152 10.06 -18.54 -11.79
CA ASN A 152 10.10 -18.45 -13.24
C ASN A 152 8.66 -18.29 -13.72
N CYS A 153 8.14 -17.07 -13.65
CA CYS A 153 6.75 -16.75 -14.02
C CYS A 153 6.71 -15.65 -15.09
N LEU A 154 5.62 -15.62 -15.87
CA LEU A 154 5.38 -14.60 -16.89
C LEU A 154 5.56 -13.17 -16.34
N LEU A 155 5.23 -12.92 -15.07
CA LEU A 155 5.40 -11.61 -14.44
C LEU A 155 6.87 -11.19 -14.34
N LYS A 156 7.79 -12.14 -14.15
CA LYS A 156 9.23 -11.86 -14.17
C LYS A 156 9.69 -11.47 -15.56
N GLU A 157 9.23 -12.16 -16.59
CA GLU A 157 9.51 -11.80 -17.99
C GLU A 157 8.94 -10.43 -18.34
N VAL A 158 7.73 -10.10 -17.87
CA VAL A 158 7.12 -8.76 -18.06
C VAL A 158 7.93 -7.67 -17.34
N ILE A 159 8.49 -7.95 -16.16
CA ILE A 159 9.35 -7.00 -15.44
C ILE A 159 10.69 -6.81 -16.15
N GLU A 160 11.27 -7.88 -16.69
CA GLU A 160 12.58 -7.88 -17.36
C GLU A 160 12.50 -7.49 -18.84
N GLY A 161 11.30 -7.54 -19.42
CA GLY A 161 11.01 -7.21 -20.80
C GLY A 161 11.41 -5.77 -21.12
N LYS A 162 12.25 -5.63 -22.14
CA LYS A 162 12.57 -4.31 -22.71
C LYS A 162 11.40 -3.90 -23.60
N ILE A 163 10.82 -2.74 -23.32
CA ILE A 163 9.85 -2.12 -24.22
C ILE A 163 10.65 -1.50 -25.37
N GLU A 164 10.39 -1.91 -26.61
CA GLU A 164 10.99 -1.28 -27.78
C GLU A 164 10.52 0.17 -27.91
N GLY A 165 11.48 1.08 -28.07
CA GLY A 165 11.23 2.52 -28.22
C GLY A 165 12.06 3.40 -27.29
N ARG A 166 12.13 4.69 -27.61
CA ARG A 166 12.77 5.71 -26.76
C ARG A 166 11.74 6.25 -25.77
N ILE A 167 12.07 6.19 -24.48
CA ILE A 167 11.29 6.87 -23.44
C ILE A 167 11.65 8.36 -23.50
N GLU A 168 10.65 9.22 -23.71
CA GLU A 168 10.86 10.68 -23.62
C GLU A 168 11.52 11.05 -22.30
N VAL A 169 12.61 11.82 -22.37
CA VAL A 169 13.40 12.26 -21.22
C VAL A 169 12.63 13.37 -20.49
N THR A 170 11.62 12.98 -19.72
CA THR A 170 10.91 13.84 -18.77
C THR A 170 10.98 13.21 -17.37
N ARG A 171 10.51 13.94 -16.34
CA ARG A 171 10.43 13.41 -14.97
C ARG A 171 9.68 12.08 -14.97
N ARG A 172 10.38 10.98 -14.68
CA ARG A 172 9.80 9.63 -14.70
C ARG A 172 8.75 9.49 -13.60
N ARG A 173 7.65 8.80 -13.90
CA ARG A 173 6.68 8.41 -12.85
C ARG A 173 7.33 7.34 -11.99
N ASN A 174 7.03 7.35 -10.69
CA ASN A 174 7.41 6.25 -9.80
C ASN A 174 6.87 4.94 -10.36
N LYS A 175 7.67 3.89 -10.25
CA LYS A 175 7.31 2.51 -10.57
C LYS A 175 7.15 1.73 -9.27
N MET A 176 6.50 0.58 -9.37
CA MET A 176 6.33 -0.34 -8.25
C MET A 176 7.67 -0.74 -7.58
N LEU A 177 8.74 -0.93 -8.36
CA LEU A 177 10.06 -1.29 -7.84
C LEU A 177 10.74 -0.14 -7.08
N ASP A 178 10.37 1.11 -7.37
CA ASP A 178 10.97 2.28 -6.72
C ASP A 178 10.60 2.33 -5.22
N ASP A 179 9.46 1.72 -4.84
CA ASP A 179 9.03 1.61 -3.44
C ASP A 179 9.99 0.75 -2.59
N LEU A 180 10.79 -0.12 -3.21
CA LEU A 180 11.80 -0.91 -2.52
C LEU A 180 13.10 -0.11 -2.28
N GLY A 181 13.30 0.99 -2.99
CA GLY A 181 14.36 1.96 -2.71
C GLY A 181 15.79 1.41 -2.80
N ASP A 182 16.04 0.35 -3.58
CA ASP A 182 17.40 -0.17 -3.74
C ASP A 182 18.23 0.78 -4.60
N ARG A 183 19.06 1.60 -3.94
CA ARG A 183 19.97 2.57 -4.58
C ARG A 183 20.95 1.90 -5.55
N ARG A 184 21.21 0.60 -5.39
CA ARG A 184 22.13 -0.17 -6.25
C ARG A 184 21.46 -0.73 -7.51
N GLY A 185 20.15 -0.50 -7.68
CA GLY A 185 19.41 -0.84 -8.89
C GLY A 185 18.84 -2.26 -8.93
N TYR A 186 18.23 -2.60 -10.07
CA TYR A 186 17.43 -3.83 -10.24
C TYR A 186 18.26 -5.12 -10.14
N SER A 187 19.46 -5.16 -10.72
CA SER A 187 20.30 -6.38 -10.72
C SER A 187 20.64 -6.85 -9.30
N HIS A 188 20.97 -5.90 -8.43
CA HIS A 188 21.27 -6.20 -7.04
C HIS A 188 20.03 -6.63 -6.23
N LEU A 189 18.87 -6.05 -6.53
CA LEU A 189 17.60 -6.48 -5.96
C LEU A 189 17.28 -7.94 -6.37
N LYS A 190 17.52 -8.31 -7.63
CA LYS A 190 17.34 -9.67 -8.14
C LYS A 190 18.26 -10.66 -7.44
N GLU A 191 19.53 -10.32 -7.28
CA GLU A 191 20.51 -11.14 -6.54
C GLU A 191 20.08 -11.37 -5.09
N LYS A 192 19.66 -10.31 -4.39
CA LYS A 192 19.12 -10.42 -3.01
C LYS A 192 17.89 -11.28 -2.92
N ALA A 193 17.01 -11.26 -3.93
CA ALA A 193 15.79 -12.04 -3.90
C ALA A 193 16.09 -13.54 -3.86
N LEU A 194 17.13 -14.00 -4.56
CA LEU A 194 17.56 -15.41 -4.56
C LEU A 194 17.90 -15.93 -3.16
N ASP A 195 18.46 -15.07 -2.31
CA ASP A 195 18.73 -15.39 -0.90
C ASP A 195 17.55 -14.96 -0.02
N ARG A 196 16.69 -15.93 0.32
CA ARG A 196 15.51 -15.69 1.16
C ARG A 196 15.83 -15.08 2.53
N ILE A 197 16.98 -15.42 3.12
CA ILE A 197 17.38 -14.93 4.43
C ILE A 197 17.79 -13.46 4.31
N LYS A 198 18.63 -13.12 3.33
CA LYS A 198 19.00 -11.73 3.04
C LYS A 198 17.76 -10.89 2.68
N TRP A 199 16.85 -11.41 1.86
CA TRP A 199 15.61 -10.73 1.49
C TRP A 199 14.75 -10.41 2.72
N ARG A 200 14.52 -11.40 3.59
CA ARG A 200 13.76 -11.24 4.84
C ARG A 200 14.43 -10.24 5.78
N ASN A 201 15.76 -10.24 5.86
CA ASN A 201 16.49 -9.30 6.68
C ASN A 201 16.38 -7.86 6.19
N CYS A 202 16.30 -7.64 4.88
CA CYS A 202 16.18 -6.31 4.29
C CYS A 202 14.76 -5.73 4.38
N PHE A 203 13.72 -6.55 4.24
CA PHE A 203 12.34 -6.06 4.07
C PHE A 203 11.32 -6.64 5.05
N GLY A 204 11.68 -7.67 5.82
CA GLY A 204 10.77 -8.45 6.64
C GLY A 204 10.84 -8.18 8.14
N ARG A 205 11.77 -7.35 8.62
CA ARG A 205 11.86 -7.00 10.05
C ARG A 205 10.70 -6.10 10.43
N ASP A 206 10.02 -6.43 11.52
CA ASP A 206 9.02 -5.56 12.12
C ASP A 206 9.72 -4.47 12.93
N PHE A 207 9.13 -3.28 12.97
CA PHE A 207 9.52 -2.29 13.97
C PHE A 207 9.12 -2.87 15.34
N GLY A 208 10.09 -2.98 16.25
CA GLY A 208 9.82 -3.37 17.63
C GLY A 208 8.87 -2.37 18.32
N PRO A 209 8.34 -2.71 19.51
CA PRO A 209 7.53 -1.76 20.27
C PRO A 209 8.30 -0.46 20.52
N VAL A 210 7.58 0.65 20.74
CA VAL A 210 8.17 1.89 21.23
C VAL A 210 8.82 1.57 22.57
N VAL A 211 10.15 1.51 22.60
CA VAL A 211 10.90 1.47 23.86
C VAL A 211 10.83 2.88 24.41
N MET A 212 10.08 3.06 25.50
CA MET A 212 10.17 4.28 26.30
C MET A 212 11.59 4.29 26.88
N THR A 213 12.48 5.11 26.33
CA THR A 213 13.71 5.45 27.03
C THR A 213 13.31 6.44 28.11
N ASP A 214 13.33 5.99 29.36
CA ASP A 214 13.13 6.84 30.53
C ASP A 214 14.16 8.00 30.46
N TYR A 215 13.66 9.24 30.48
CA TYR A 215 14.44 10.45 30.71
C TYR A 215 14.22 10.91 32.15
#